data_AF-A0A846DK27-F1
#
_entry.id   AF-A0A846DK27-F1
#
_cell.length_a   1.000
_cell.length_b   1.000
_cell.length_c   1.000
_cell.angle_alpha   90.00
_cell.angle_beta   90.00
_cell.angle_gamma   90.00
#
_symmetry.space_group_name_H-M   'P 1'
#
loop_
_entity.id
_entity.type
_entity.pdbx_description
1 polymer ?
#
loop_
_entity_poly.entity_id
_entity_poly.type
_entity_poly.pdbx_seq_one_letter_code
_entity_poly.pdbx_strand_id
1 'polypeptide(L)'
;MDIPAIELDDKKALKFVQNLLIEQLGKELNENQKKIFLGSWNNLSYDRIIGKYEIDTDATEFRKTGSSLFRLLENLWELPKNEINKSKFYKEFRAKVKQKWLAEQKKQQAQDSTSSNSQDSFSG
;
A
#
# COMPACT_ATOMS: atom_id res chain seq x y z
N MET A 1 -8.04 -27.51 1.62
CA MET A 1 -8.67 -26.33 1.01
C MET A 1 -7.59 -25.29 0.83
N ASP A 2 -7.14 -25.07 -0.40
CA ASP A 2 -6.24 -23.97 -0.71
C ASP A 2 -7.03 -22.66 -0.60
N ILE A 3 -6.74 -21.88 0.45
CA ILE A 3 -7.27 -20.53 0.59
C ILE A 3 -6.75 -19.76 -0.63
N PRO A 4 -7.63 -19.16 -1.49
CA PRO A 4 -7.15 -18.37 -2.61
C PRO A 4 -6.26 -17.29 -2.03
N ALA A 5 -4.98 -17.29 -2.43
CA ALA A 5 -4.04 -16.26 -2.03
C ALA A 5 -4.68 -14.92 -2.39
N ILE A 6 -5.13 -14.16 -1.39
CA ILE A 6 -5.79 -12.87 -1.59
C ILE A 6 -4.79 -12.00 -2.35
N GLU A 7 -5.00 -11.87 -3.66
CA GLU A 7 -4.08 -11.15 -4.51
C GLU A 7 -4.23 -9.66 -4.20
N LEU A 8 -3.13 -9.07 -3.74
CA LEU A 8 -3.06 -7.65 -3.46
C LEU A 8 -2.82 -6.90 -4.78
N ASP A 9 -3.92 -6.54 -5.43
CA ASP A 9 -3.94 -5.64 -6.58
C ASP A 9 -3.56 -4.20 -6.19
N ASP A 10 -3.33 -3.34 -7.18
CA ASP A 10 -2.85 -1.97 -7.00
C ASP A 10 -3.84 -1.09 -6.21
N LYS A 11 -5.15 -1.23 -6.45
CA LYS A 11 -6.21 -0.48 -5.74
C LYS A 11 -6.31 -0.91 -4.28
N LYS A 12 -6.25 -2.21 -3.99
CA LYS A 12 -6.23 -2.72 -2.61
C LYS A 12 -4.96 -2.29 -1.89
N ALA A 13 -3.81 -2.34 -2.56
CA ALA A 13 -2.55 -1.84 -2.01
C ALA A 13 -2.63 -0.34 -1.67
N LEU A 14 -3.20 0.47 -2.57
CA LEU A 14 -3.40 1.89 -2.33
C LEU A 14 -4.28 2.12 -1.10
N LYS A 15 -5.43 1.44 -1.03
CA LYS A 15 -6.36 1.57 0.11
C LYS A 15 -5.69 1.17 1.43
N PHE A 16 -4.95 0.06 1.43
CA PHE A 16 -4.24 -0.40 2.62
C PHE A 16 -3.16 0.60 3.08
N VAL A 17 -2.35 1.10 2.16
CA VAL A 17 -1.31 2.08 2.48
C VAL A 17 -1.92 3.41 2.93
N GLN A 18 -3.00 3.87 2.29
CA GLN A 18 -3.75 5.06 2.71
C GLN A 18 -4.24 4.93 4.16
N ASN A 19 -4.88 3.81 4.51
CA ASN A 19 -5.37 3.58 5.88
C ASN A 19 -4.22 3.65 6.90
N LEU A 20 -3.09 3.00 6.59
CA LEU A 20 -1.92 3.03 7.46
C LEU A 20 -1.31 4.43 7.61
N LEU A 21 -1.30 5.24 6.54
CA LEU A 21 -0.85 6.62 6.60
C LEU A 21 -1.76 7.48 7.50
N ILE A 22 -3.07 7.26 7.42
CA ILE A 22 -4.05 7.94 8.29
C ILE A 22 -3.83 7.51 9.74
N GLU A 23 -3.78 6.21 10.00
CA GLU A 23 -3.67 5.64 11.35
C GLU A 23 -2.36 6.02 12.05
N GLN A 24 -1.23 5.98 11.33
CA GLN A 24 0.08 6.16 11.94
C GLN A 24 0.58 7.61 11.88
N LEU A 25 0.21 8.36 10.84
CA LEU A 25 0.76 9.70 10.58
C LEU A 25 -0.32 10.78 10.46
N GLY A 26 -1.62 10.44 10.51
CA GLY A 26 -2.71 11.39 10.30
C GLY A 26 -2.69 12.03 8.91
N LYS A 27 -2.14 11.34 7.90
CA LYS A 27 -1.92 11.88 6.56
C LYS A 27 -2.72 11.14 5.50
N GLU A 28 -3.26 11.92 4.57
CA GLU A 28 -3.91 11.40 3.37
C GLU A 28 -3.10 11.67 2.12
N LEU A 29 -3.08 10.71 1.19
CA LEU A 29 -2.53 10.96 -0.14
C LEU A 29 -3.49 11.83 -0.96
N ASN A 30 -2.95 12.86 -1.61
CA ASN A 30 -3.69 13.62 -2.61
C ASN A 30 -3.80 12.83 -3.94
N GLU A 31 -4.62 13.31 -4.87
CA GLU A 31 -4.87 12.61 -6.15
C GLU A 31 -3.61 12.35 -6.98
N ASN A 32 -2.69 13.31 -7.06
CA ASN A 32 -1.43 13.11 -7.77
C ASN A 32 -0.55 12.07 -7.10
N GLN A 33 -0.49 12.04 -5.76
CA GLN A 33 0.20 11.01 -5.01
C GLN A 33 -0.44 9.63 -5.21
N LYS A 34 -1.77 9.52 -5.25
CA LYS A 34 -2.48 8.27 -5.57
C LYS A 34 -2.13 7.78 -6.98
N LYS A 35 -2.14 8.66 -7.99
CA LYS A 35 -1.76 8.33 -9.37
C LYS A 35 -0.31 7.86 -9.47
N ILE A 36 0.61 8.55 -8.79
CA ILE A 36 2.03 8.16 -8.72
C ILE A 36 2.17 6.80 -8.04
N PHE A 37 1.45 6.56 -6.94
CA PHE A 37 1.46 5.29 -6.23
C PHE A 37 1.02 4.15 -7.17
N LEU A 38 -0.15 4.28 -7.80
CA LEU A 38 -0.71 3.24 -8.69
C LEU A 38 0.20 2.98 -9.89
N GLY A 39 0.70 4.04 -10.52
CA GLY A 39 1.62 3.91 -11.63
C GLY A 39 2.93 3.23 -11.23
N SER A 40 3.48 3.62 -10.09
CA SER A 40 4.71 3.02 -9.55
C SER A 40 4.50 1.58 -9.06
N TRP A 41 3.31 1.24 -8.57
CA TRP A 41 2.88 -0.13 -8.26
C TRP A 41 2.73 -1.00 -9.52
N ASN A 42 2.63 -0.39 -10.69
CA ASN A 42 2.64 -1.09 -11.98
C ASN A 42 3.97 -0.95 -12.73
N ASN A 43 5.02 -0.47 -12.05
CA ASN A 43 6.37 -0.29 -12.61
C ASN A 43 6.41 0.66 -13.83
N LEU A 44 5.51 1.65 -13.85
CA LEU A 44 5.48 2.68 -14.89
C LEU A 44 6.51 3.78 -14.58
N SER A 45 7.17 4.31 -15.63
CA SER A 45 7.96 5.53 -15.53
C SER A 45 7.05 6.75 -15.36
N TYR A 46 7.57 7.85 -14.82
CA TYR A 46 6.77 9.06 -14.60
C TYR A 46 6.10 9.58 -15.87
N ASP A 47 6.79 9.59 -17.00
CA ASP A 47 6.20 10.03 -18.28
C ASP A 47 5.02 9.15 -18.69
N ARG A 48 5.11 7.83 -18.45
CA ARG A 48 3.99 6.90 -18.67
C ARG A 48 2.85 7.11 -17.68
N ILE A 49 3.14 7.50 -16.44
CA ILE A 49 2.10 7.83 -15.45
C ILE A 49 1.38 9.11 -15.86
N ILE A 50 2.12 10.15 -16.25
CA ILE A 50 1.56 11.42 -16.73
C ILE A 50 0.62 11.16 -17.92
N GLY A 51 1.09 10.41 -18.92
CA GLY A 51 0.29 10.08 -20.10
C GLY A 51 -0.93 9.19 -19.78
N LYS A 52 -0.78 8.21 -18.88
CA LYS A 52 -1.87 7.27 -18.53
C LYS A 52 -3.01 7.94 -17.75
N TYR A 53 -2.68 8.90 -16.88
CA TYR A 53 -3.64 9.54 -15.98
C TYR A 53 -3.95 10.99 -16.34
N GLU A 54 -3.59 11.39 -17.58
CA GLU A 54 -3.82 12.71 -18.17
C GLU A 54 -3.54 13.83 -17.17
N ILE A 55 -2.33 13.80 -16.59
CA ILE A 55 -1.96 14.70 -15.51
C ILE A 55 -1.54 16.04 -16.10
N ASP A 56 -2.40 17.04 -15.92
CA ASP A 56 -2.13 18.44 -16.29
C ASP A 56 -1.33 19.13 -15.17
N THR A 57 -0.06 18.74 -15.05
CA THR A 57 0.91 19.31 -14.11
C THR A 57 2.28 19.27 -14.75
N ASP A 58 3.10 20.28 -14.49
CA ASP A 58 4.44 20.30 -15.06
C ASP A 58 5.28 19.10 -14.58
N ALA A 59 6.19 18.61 -15.42
CA ALA A 59 6.98 17.42 -15.12
C ALA A 59 7.87 17.59 -13.87
N THR A 60 8.24 18.82 -13.50
CA THR A 60 9.04 19.14 -12.33
C THR A 60 8.22 19.04 -11.04
N GLU A 61 7.02 19.61 -11.02
CA GLU A 61 6.05 19.48 -9.94
C GLU A 61 5.61 18.03 -9.73
N PHE A 62 5.39 17.30 -10.83
CA PHE A 62 5.09 15.88 -10.75
C PHE A 62 6.23 15.08 -10.10
N ARG A 63 7.48 15.38 -10.48
CA ARG A 63 8.67 14.78 -9.85
C ARG A 63 8.80 15.14 -8.38
N LYS A 64 8.54 16.40 -7.99
CA LYS A 64 8.53 16.85 -6.58
C LYS A 64 7.48 16.10 -5.77
N THR A 65 6.26 15.97 -6.32
CA THR A 65 5.17 15.21 -5.71
C THR A 65 5.59 13.75 -5.48
N GLY A 66 6.22 13.14 -6.49
CA GLY A 66 6.75 11.78 -6.38
C GLY A 66 7.81 11.65 -5.29
N SER A 67 8.79 12.54 -5.24
CA SER A 67 9.81 12.55 -4.19
C SER A 67 9.21 12.74 -2.79
N SER A 68 8.18 13.58 -2.65
CA SER A 68 7.46 13.73 -1.38
C SER A 68 6.74 12.45 -0.96
N LEU A 69 6.09 11.76 -1.91
CA LEU A 69 5.45 10.47 -1.65
C LEU A 69 6.48 9.44 -1.22
N PHE A 70 7.62 9.33 -1.91
CA PHE A 70 8.69 8.41 -1.53
C PHE A 70 9.15 8.61 -0.09
N ARG A 71 9.46 9.84 0.31
CA ARG A 71 9.87 10.15 1.69
C ARG A 71 8.81 9.79 2.71
N LEU A 72 7.53 9.99 2.37
CA LEU A 72 6.42 9.62 3.23
C LEU A 72 6.37 8.10 3.43
N LEU A 73 6.50 7.33 2.34
CA LEU A 73 6.50 5.86 2.38
C LEU A 73 7.77 5.29 3.03
N GLU A 74 8.92 5.96 2.87
CA GLU A 74 10.18 5.62 3.55
C GLU A 74 10.01 5.71 5.07
N ASN A 75 9.40 6.79 5.55
CA ASN A 75 9.15 6.96 6.98
C ASN A 75 8.10 5.96 7.49
N LEU A 76 7.04 5.69 6.72
CA LEU A 76 6.00 4.72 7.11
C LEU A 76 6.58 3.30 7.28
N TRP A 77 7.55 2.92 6.46
CA TRP A 77 8.11 1.55 6.43
C TRP A 77 9.53 1.41 6.92
N GLU A 78 10.06 2.46 7.54
CA GLU A 78 11.43 2.54 8.04
C GLU A 78 12.43 2.05 6.97
N LEU A 79 12.21 2.45 5.72
CA LEU A 79 13.04 2.05 4.60
C LEU A 79 14.33 2.88 4.56
N PRO A 80 15.43 2.33 4.00
CA PRO A 80 16.70 3.05 3.89
C PRO A 80 16.52 4.32 3.05
N LYS A 81 16.86 5.47 3.64
CA LYS A 81 16.61 6.80 3.04
C LYS A 81 17.59 7.18 1.92
N ASN A 82 18.70 6.46 1.76
CA ASN A 82 19.89 7.05 1.12
C ASN A 82 20.49 6.31 -0.09
N GLU A 83 20.08 5.09 -0.46
CA GLU A 83 20.87 4.34 -1.48
C GLU A 83 20.07 3.49 -2.47
N ILE A 84 18.74 3.58 -2.45
CA ILE A 84 17.93 2.71 -3.27
C ILE A 84 17.52 3.44 -4.57
N ASN A 85 18.02 2.98 -5.71
CA ASN A 85 17.43 3.32 -7.01
C ASN A 85 15.91 3.11 -6.93
N LYS A 86 15.11 4.10 -7.33
CA LYS A 86 13.62 4.10 -7.25
C LYS A 86 12.98 2.76 -7.65
N SER A 87 13.54 2.06 -8.63
CA SER A 87 13.07 0.72 -9.02
C SER A 87 13.20 -0.32 -7.90
N LYS A 88 14.37 -0.37 -7.24
CA LYS A 88 14.62 -1.28 -6.12
C LYS A 88 13.77 -0.88 -4.90
N PHE A 89 13.53 0.41 -4.68
CA PHE A 89 12.67 0.89 -3.60
C PHE A 89 11.26 0.33 -3.77
N TYR A 90 10.68 0.47 -4.95
CA TYR A 90 9.31 -0.01 -5.18
C TYR A 90 9.19 -1.53 -5.10
N LYS A 91 10.25 -2.29 -5.44
CA LYS A 91 10.25 -3.73 -5.25
C LYS A 91 10.20 -4.10 -3.76
N GLU A 92 11.07 -3.49 -2.96
CA GLU A 92 11.12 -3.73 -1.51
C GLU A 92 9.86 -3.26 -0.79
N PHE A 93 9.39 -2.06 -1.14
CA PHE A 93 8.13 -1.49 -0.66
C PHE A 93 6.96 -2.43 -0.93
N ARG A 94 6.80 -2.91 -2.17
CA ARG A 94 5.74 -3.87 -2.53
C ARG A 94 5.83 -5.16 -1.72
N ALA A 95 7.04 -5.68 -1.51
CA ALA A 95 7.24 -6.89 -0.72
C ALA A 95 6.79 -6.69 0.74
N LYS A 96 7.19 -5.57 1.38
CA LYS A 96 6.77 -5.23 2.75
C LYS A 96 5.25 -5.02 2.86
N VAL A 97 4.66 -4.29 1.92
CA VAL A 97 3.21 -4.07 1.88
C VAL A 97 2.46 -5.39 1.76
N LYS A 98 2.89 -6.30 0.87
CA LYS A 98 2.30 -7.64 0.74
C LYS A 98 2.44 -8.46 2.02
N GLN A 99 3.60 -8.45 2.66
CA GLN A 99 3.83 -9.17 3.91
C GLN A 99 2.91 -8.68 5.03
N LYS A 100 2.81 -7.37 5.24
CA LYS A 100 1.94 -6.82 6.28
C LYS A 100 0.46 -7.04 5.97
N TRP A 101 0.06 -6.90 4.72
CA TRP A 101 -1.30 -7.24 4.28
C TRP A 101 -1.66 -8.69 4.63
N LEU A 102 -0.81 -9.65 4.26
CA LEU A 102 -1.03 -11.06 4.57
C LEU A 102 -1.07 -11.34 6.08
N ALA A 103 -0.23 -10.66 6.87
CA ALA A 103 -0.25 -10.77 8.33
C ALA A 103 -1.57 -10.26 8.91
N GLU A 104 -2.11 -9.16 8.38
CA GLU A 104 -3.38 -8.58 8.84
C GLU A 104 -4.58 -9.45 8.48
N GLN A 105 -4.59 -10.01 7.27
CA GLN A 105 -5.62 -10.97 6.85
C GLN A 105 -5.64 -12.22 7.74
N LYS A 106 -4.46 -12.74 8.12
CA LYS A 106 -4.36 -13.88 9.04
C LYS A 106 -4.90 -13.56 10.43
N LYS A 107 -4.67 -12.35 10.95
CA LYS A 107 -5.22 -11.92 12.23
C LYS A 107 -6.75 -11.86 12.21
N GLN A 108 -7.32 -11.30 11.14
CA GLN A 108 -8.77 -11.20 10.96
C GLN A 108 -9.42 -12.60 10.91
N GLN A 109 -8.83 -13.53 10.13
CA GLN A 109 -9.30 -14.91 10.08
C GLN A 109 -9.23 -15.65 11.42
N ALA A 110 -8.19 -15.38 12.24
CA ALA A 110 -8.05 -15.97 13.57
C ALA A 110 -9.10 -15.41 14.56
N GLN A 111 -9.45 -14.13 14.46
CA GLN A 111 -10.49 -13.49 15.30
C GLN A 111 -11.91 -13.99 14.96
N ASP A 112 -12.20 -14.18 13.68
CA ASP A 112 -13.50 -14.69 13.21
C ASP A 112 -13.71 -16.17 13.60
N SER A 113 -12.63 -16.96 13.62
CA SER A 113 -12.66 -18.37 14.06
C SER A 113 -12.87 -18.53 15.56
N THR A 114 -12.53 -17.52 16.36
CA THR A 114 -12.68 -17.56 17.83
C THR A 114 -14.08 -17.09 18.27
N SER A 115 -14.75 -16.26 17.46
CA SER A 115 -16.10 -15.75 17.76
C SER A 115 -17.22 -16.73 17.43
N SER A 116 -16.95 -17.81 16.68
CA SER A 116 -17.96 -18.80 16.27
C SER A 116 -18.12 -20.00 17.24
N ASN A 117 -17.37 -20.05 18.35
CA ASN A 117 -17.35 -21.23 19.25
C ASN A 117 -17.94 -20.97 20.65
N SER A 118 -18.82 -19.96 20.80
CA SER A 118 -19.43 -19.58 22.08
C SER A 118 -20.95 -19.74 22.15
N GLN A 119 -21.54 -20.56 21.27
CA GLN A 119 -22.95 -20.95 21.37
C GLN A 119 -23.07 -22.46 21.19
N ASP A 120 -22.74 -23.23 22.22
CA ASP A 120 -23.27 -24.59 22.44
C ASP A 120 -22.71 -25.13 23.76
N SER A 121 -23.28 -24.71 24.89
CA SER A 121 -23.20 -25.40 26.19
C SER A 121 -24.13 -24.72 27.21
N PHE A 122 -25.44 -24.72 26.95
CA PHE A 122 -26.42 -24.57 28.01
C PHE A 122 -27.73 -25.26 27.63
N SER A 123 -27.90 -26.48 28.13
CA SER A 123 -29.20 -27.03 28.54
C SER A 123 -28.90 -28.20 29.48
N GLY A 124 -29.00 -27.90 30.78
CA GLY A 124 -29.18 -28.92 31.81
C GLY A 124 -30.63 -29.37 31.90
#